data_AF-A0A164DM14-F1
#
_entry.id   AF-A0A164DM14-F1
#
_cell.length_a   1.000
_cell.length_b   1.000
_cell.length_c   1.000
_cell.angle_alpha   90.00
_cell.angle_beta   90.00
_cell.angle_gamma   90.00
#
_symmetry.space_group_name_H-M   'P 1'
#
loop_
_entity.id
_entity.type
_entity.pdbx_description
1 polymer ?
#
loop_
_entity_poly.entity_id
_entity_poly.type
_entity_poly.pdbx_seq_one_letter_code
_entity_poly.pdbx_strand_id
1 'polypeptide(L)'
;MTSPLEDRPAVDAFTEASALWLVGDSPPSFLIDAAVEAVVAGLDAPALHELAGLSDSDEAWELRAALERALGELGIPVPDPDPGTRPMAMRALAALLLRDRISVRELVDWARGVVGDADPGEARRFVEIGDELDAGRLTPHEAQLAAIDEAARYLRVTAAHGA
;
A
#
# COMPACT_ATOMS: atom_id res chain seq x y z
N MET A 1 -10.04 11.69 17.46
CA MET A 1 -9.32 11.72 16.18
C MET A 1 -9.49 10.33 15.59
N THR A 2 -10.26 10.21 14.52
CA THR A 2 -10.44 8.95 13.78
C THR A 2 -9.11 8.53 13.16
N SER A 3 -8.84 7.23 13.09
CA SER A 3 -7.58 6.71 12.55
C SER A 3 -7.50 7.03 11.05
N PRO A 4 -6.33 7.43 10.49
CA PRO A 4 -6.19 7.64 9.04
C PRO A 4 -6.48 6.38 8.21
N LEU A 5 -6.49 5.20 8.84
CA LEU A 5 -6.90 3.95 8.21
C LEU A 5 -8.42 3.79 8.13
N GLU A 6 -9.17 4.31 9.11
CA GLU A 6 -10.63 4.21 9.18
C GLU A 6 -11.33 5.18 8.22
N ASP A 7 -10.67 6.28 7.86
CA ASP A 7 -11.19 7.29 6.94
C ASP A 7 -10.95 6.95 5.45
N ARG A 8 -10.24 5.85 5.15
CA ARG A 8 -9.92 5.45 3.76
C ARG A 8 -11.11 4.70 3.14
N PRO A 9 -11.62 5.12 1.98
CA PRO A 9 -12.58 4.33 1.22
C PRO A 9 -12.01 2.95 0.92
N ALA A 10 -12.79 1.89 1.14
CA ALA A 10 -12.35 0.52 0.92
C ALA A 10 -11.96 0.25 -0.55
N VAL A 11 -12.60 0.94 -1.51
CA VAL A 11 -12.20 0.96 -2.93
C VAL A 11 -10.77 1.45 -3.10
N ASP A 12 -10.42 2.59 -2.50
CA ASP A 12 -9.08 3.17 -2.62
C ASP A 12 -8.04 2.26 -1.96
N ALA A 13 -8.35 1.75 -0.76
CA ALA A 13 -7.45 0.86 -0.04
C ALA A 13 -7.17 -0.44 -0.83
N PHE A 14 -8.20 -1.03 -1.45
CA PHE A 14 -8.06 -2.20 -2.29
C PHE A 14 -7.28 -1.90 -3.58
N THR A 15 -7.55 -0.75 -4.21
CA THR A 15 -6.84 -0.33 -5.43
C THR A 15 -5.35 -0.09 -5.15
N GLU A 16 -5.01 0.53 -4.02
CA GLU A 16 -3.63 0.76 -3.59
C GLU A 16 -2.88 -0.55 -3.28
N ALA A 17 -3.55 -1.52 -2.61
CA ALA A 17 -2.97 -2.84 -2.39
C ALA A 17 -2.76 -3.62 -3.71
N SER A 18 -3.70 -3.48 -4.65
CA SER A 18 -3.59 -4.04 -6.00
C SER A 18 -2.38 -3.47 -6.75
N ALA A 19 -2.20 -2.16 -6.68
CA ALA A 19 -1.04 -1.47 -7.24
C ALA A 19 0.28 -2.01 -6.67
N LEU A 20 0.37 -2.15 -5.33
CA LEU A 20 1.56 -2.70 -4.67
C LEU A 20 1.90 -4.12 -5.13
N TRP A 21 0.89 -4.98 -5.28
CA TRP A 21 1.10 -6.34 -5.76
C TRP A 21 1.53 -6.39 -7.24
N LEU A 22 0.94 -5.55 -8.09
CA LEU A 22 1.26 -5.50 -9.53
C LEU A 22 2.65 -4.96 -9.84
N VAL A 23 3.20 -4.10 -8.98
CA VAL A 23 4.60 -3.67 -9.08
C VAL A 23 5.57 -4.81 -8.75
N GLY A 24 5.09 -5.88 -8.09
CA GLY A 24 5.84 -7.13 -7.89
C GLY A 24 6.66 -7.21 -6.60
N ASP A 25 6.52 -6.23 -5.71
CA ASP A 25 7.36 -6.07 -4.51
C ASP A 25 6.66 -6.48 -3.21
N SER A 26 5.53 -7.20 -3.27
CA SER A 26 4.81 -7.63 -2.08
C SER A 26 4.41 -9.11 -2.09
N PRO A 27 4.37 -9.76 -0.92
CA PRO A 27 3.78 -11.08 -0.78
C PRO A 27 2.31 -11.13 -1.22
N PRO A 28 1.84 -12.24 -1.81
CA PRO A 28 0.43 -12.49 -2.10
C PRO A 28 -0.53 -12.17 -0.94
N SER A 29 -0.12 -12.47 0.29
CA SER A 29 -0.92 -12.29 1.50
C SER A 29 -1.45 -10.88 1.66
N PHE A 30 -0.69 -9.86 1.26
CA PHE A 30 -1.14 -8.47 1.39
C PHE A 30 -2.29 -8.14 0.44
N LEU A 31 -2.29 -8.73 -0.76
CA LEU A 31 -3.40 -8.59 -1.69
C LEU A 31 -4.64 -9.34 -1.18
N ILE A 32 -4.45 -10.57 -0.70
CA ILE A 32 -5.53 -11.41 -0.17
C ILE A 32 -6.17 -10.75 1.06
N ASP A 33 -5.36 -10.30 2.03
CA ASP A 33 -5.83 -9.58 3.22
C ASP A 33 -6.62 -8.32 2.82
N ALA A 34 -6.14 -7.56 1.82
CA ALA A 34 -6.85 -6.38 1.33
C ALA A 34 -8.20 -6.72 0.67
N ALA A 35 -8.28 -7.85 -0.04
CA ALA A 35 -9.54 -8.34 -0.60
C ALA A 35 -10.53 -8.73 0.50
N VAL A 36 -10.07 -9.42 1.56
CA VAL A 36 -10.89 -9.75 2.73
C VAL A 36 -11.42 -8.49 3.40
N GLU A 37 -10.56 -7.49 3.62
CA GLU A 37 -10.95 -6.22 4.23
C GLU A 37 -11.97 -5.45 3.37
N ALA A 38 -11.80 -5.46 2.04
CA ALA A 38 -12.75 -4.86 1.11
C ALA A 38 -14.13 -5.51 1.21
N VAL A 39 -14.21 -6.85 1.27
CA VAL A 39 -15.46 -7.59 1.48
C VAL A 39 -16.10 -7.24 2.82
N VAL A 40 -15.31 -7.21 3.91
CA VAL A 40 -15.81 -6.85 5.24
C VAL A 40 -16.31 -5.41 5.29
N ALA A 41 -15.71 -4.51 4.52
CA ALA A 41 -16.13 -3.13 4.37
C ALA A 41 -17.37 -2.96 3.46
N GLY A 42 -17.89 -4.04 2.87
CA GLY A 42 -19.13 -4.06 2.11
C GLY A 42 -18.97 -3.91 0.60
N LEU A 43 -17.75 -4.00 0.05
CA LEU A 43 -17.58 -4.18 -1.39
C LEU A 43 -18.06 -5.58 -1.76
N ASP A 44 -18.93 -5.67 -2.76
CA ASP A 44 -19.55 -6.93 -3.16
C ASP A 44 -19.36 -7.17 -4.65
N ALA A 45 -18.46 -8.10 -4.96
CA ALA A 45 -18.19 -8.56 -6.32
C ALA A 45 -17.79 -10.05 -6.25
N PRO A 46 -18.38 -10.94 -7.07
CA PRO A 46 -18.06 -12.37 -7.06
C PRO A 46 -16.56 -12.68 -7.14
N ALA A 47 -15.82 -12.01 -8.03
CA ALA A 47 -14.38 -12.22 -8.17
C ALA A 47 -13.58 -11.65 -6.99
N LEU A 48 -14.10 -10.66 -6.27
CA LEU A 48 -13.49 -10.16 -5.03
C LEU A 48 -13.60 -11.21 -3.91
N HIS A 49 -14.75 -11.88 -3.77
CA HIS A 49 -14.92 -12.99 -2.82
C HIS A 49 -14.01 -14.17 -3.15
N GLU A 50 -13.85 -14.47 -4.44
CA GLU A 50 -12.90 -15.49 -4.89
C GLU A 50 -11.47 -15.13 -4.49
N LEU A 51 -11.02 -13.91 -4.80
CA LEU A 51 -9.69 -13.42 -4.43
C LEU A 51 -9.46 -13.45 -2.91
N ALA A 52 -10.47 -13.07 -2.12
CA ALA A 52 -10.43 -13.14 -0.66
C ALA A 52 -10.37 -14.57 -0.10
N GLY A 53 -10.73 -15.57 -0.91
CA GLY A 53 -10.68 -16.99 -0.56
C GLY A 53 -9.40 -17.70 -1.00
N LEU A 54 -8.50 -17.04 -1.73
CA LEU A 54 -7.22 -17.59 -2.15
C LEU A 54 -6.20 -17.65 -0.99
N SER A 55 -5.11 -18.36 -1.22
CA SER A 55 -4.01 -18.61 -0.29
C SER A 55 -2.68 -18.16 -0.90
N ASP A 56 -1.69 -17.89 -0.05
CA ASP A 56 -0.30 -17.62 -0.46
C ASP A 56 0.35 -18.76 -1.25
N SER A 57 -0.23 -19.97 -1.17
CA SER A 57 0.22 -21.15 -1.91
C SER A 57 -0.32 -21.22 -3.34
N ASP A 58 -1.33 -20.40 -3.67
CA ASP A 58 -1.95 -20.42 -4.99
C ASP A 58 -1.03 -19.75 -6.02
N GLU A 59 -1.21 -20.11 -7.28
CA GLU A 59 -0.28 -19.69 -8.33
C GLU A 59 -0.44 -18.20 -8.65
N ALA A 60 0.66 -17.50 -8.90
CA ALA A 60 0.64 -16.06 -9.16
C ALA A 60 -0.27 -15.65 -10.34
N TRP A 61 -0.43 -16.53 -11.34
CA TRP A 61 -1.33 -16.29 -12.46
C TRP A 61 -2.81 -16.44 -12.09
N GLU A 62 -3.15 -17.29 -11.10
CA GLU A 62 -4.50 -17.42 -10.55
C GLU A 62 -4.89 -16.16 -9.79
N LEU A 63 -3.98 -15.68 -8.92
CA LEU A 63 -4.16 -14.41 -8.23
C LEU A 63 -4.31 -13.25 -9.22
N ARG A 64 -3.50 -13.22 -10.28
CA ARG A 64 -3.58 -12.16 -11.30
C ARG A 64 -4.94 -12.16 -11.99
N ALA A 65 -5.41 -13.34 -12.41
CA ALA A 65 -6.68 -13.49 -13.09
C ALA A 65 -7.88 -13.17 -12.17
N ALA A 66 -7.82 -13.53 -10.88
CA ALA A 66 -8.83 -13.16 -9.90
C ALA A 66 -8.85 -11.65 -9.66
N LEU A 67 -7.67 -11.03 -9.51
CA LEU A 67 -7.53 -9.59 -9.33
C LEU A 67 -8.09 -8.78 -10.50
N GLU A 68 -7.73 -9.12 -11.74
CA GLU A 68 -8.22 -8.42 -12.93
C GLU A 68 -9.74 -8.47 -13.04
N ARG A 69 -10.34 -9.62 -12.72
CA ARG A 69 -11.80 -9.78 -12.69
C ARG A 69 -12.43 -8.97 -11.57
N ALA A 70 -11.88 -9.01 -10.36
CA ALA A 70 -12.39 -8.26 -9.22
C ALA A 70 -12.40 -6.75 -9.50
N LEU A 71 -11.29 -6.21 -10.03
CA LEU A 71 -11.20 -4.80 -10.42
C LEU A 71 -12.21 -4.47 -11.52
N GLY A 72 -12.33 -5.32 -12.55
CA GLY A 72 -13.29 -5.14 -13.63
C GLY A 72 -14.76 -5.14 -13.17
N GLU A 73 -15.14 -6.05 -12.27
CA GLU A 73 -16.48 -6.12 -11.69
C GLU A 73 -16.81 -4.89 -10.83
N LEU A 74 -15.83 -4.36 -10.10
CA LEU A 74 -15.96 -3.15 -9.30
C LEU A 74 -15.89 -1.85 -10.14
N GLY A 75 -15.64 -1.96 -11.46
CA GLY A 75 -15.47 -0.81 -12.35
C GLY A 75 -14.18 -0.02 -12.10
N ILE A 76 -13.20 -0.63 -11.44
CA ILE A 76 -11.90 -0.03 -11.12
C ILE A 76 -10.93 -0.36 -12.26
N PRO A 77 -10.29 0.63 -12.89
CA PRO A 77 -9.24 0.37 -13.86
C PRO A 77 -8.09 -0.44 -13.23
N VAL A 78 -7.58 -1.44 -13.95
CA VAL A 78 -6.40 -2.18 -13.50
C VAL A 78 -5.20 -1.22 -13.52
N PRO A 79 -4.48 -1.02 -12.40
CA PRO A 79 -3.30 -0.18 -12.39
C PRO A 79 -2.22 -0.74 -13.33
N ASP A 80 -1.70 0.10 -14.23
CA ASP A 80 -0.54 -0.25 -15.04
C ASP A 80 0.73 -0.21 -14.18
N PRO A 81 1.71 -1.11 -14.36
CA PRO A 81 2.96 -1.08 -13.60
C PRO A 81 3.90 0.02 -14.13
N ASP A 82 3.45 1.27 -14.05
CA ASP A 82 4.15 2.47 -14.52
C ASP A 82 4.54 3.39 -13.34
N PRO A 83 5.31 4.46 -13.57
CA PRO A 83 5.68 5.40 -12.51
C PRO A 83 4.48 6.05 -11.78
N GLY A 84 3.31 6.15 -12.42
CA GLY A 84 2.08 6.70 -11.86
C GLY A 84 1.40 5.79 -10.82
N THR A 85 1.69 4.49 -10.82
CA THR A 85 1.16 3.51 -9.86
C THR A 85 1.99 3.44 -8.57
N ARG A 86 3.22 3.95 -8.58
CA ARG A 86 4.12 3.93 -7.41
C ARG A 86 3.62 4.75 -6.22
N PRO A 87 3.02 5.94 -6.39
CA PRO A 87 2.36 6.62 -5.28
C PRO A 87 1.27 5.76 -4.63
N MET A 88 0.48 5.01 -5.39
CA MET A 88 -0.57 4.13 -4.82
C MET A 88 0.06 3.00 -4.00
N ALA A 89 1.11 2.38 -4.51
CA ALA A 89 1.86 1.36 -3.78
C ALA A 89 2.57 1.92 -2.52
N MET A 90 3.09 3.16 -2.55
CA MET A 90 3.61 3.85 -1.35
C MET A 90 2.53 3.95 -0.27
N ARG A 91 1.28 4.23 -0.66
CA ARG A 91 0.15 4.38 0.27
C ARG A 91 -0.21 3.06 0.93
N ALA A 92 -0.24 1.99 0.13
CA ALA A 92 -0.42 0.64 0.67
C ALA A 92 0.66 0.29 1.70
N LEU A 93 1.93 0.57 1.41
CA LEU A 93 3.03 0.32 2.37
C LEU A 93 2.95 1.20 3.61
N ALA A 94 2.61 2.49 3.48
CA ALA A 94 2.37 3.36 4.62
C ALA A 94 1.24 2.81 5.51
N ALA A 95 0.17 2.27 4.92
CA ALA A 95 -0.91 1.63 5.66
C ALA A 95 -0.47 0.32 6.34
N LEU A 96 0.36 -0.49 5.67
CA LEU A 96 0.93 -1.71 6.25
C LEU A 96 1.85 -1.40 7.45
N LEU A 97 2.64 -0.33 7.38
CA LEU A 97 3.46 0.12 8.52
C LEU A 97 2.57 0.51 9.72
N LEU A 98 1.50 1.26 9.49
CA LEU A 98 0.57 1.65 10.56
C LEU A 98 -0.17 0.46 11.19
N ARG A 99 -0.25 -0.67 10.48
CA ARG A 99 -0.80 -1.94 10.97
C ARG A 99 0.25 -2.87 11.56
N ASP A 100 1.50 -2.42 11.67
CA ASP A 100 2.64 -3.21 12.17
C ASP A 100 2.87 -4.50 11.34
N ARG A 101 2.57 -4.44 10.03
CA ARG A 101 2.72 -5.57 9.09
C ARG A 101 4.05 -5.55 8.35
N ILE A 102 4.69 -4.38 8.28
CA ILE A 102 6.04 -4.19 7.75
C ILE A 102 6.83 -3.31 8.70
N SER A 103 8.15 -3.43 8.66
CA SER A 103 9.08 -2.57 9.40
C SER A 103 9.34 -1.25 8.67
N VAL A 104 9.90 -0.27 9.41
CA VAL A 104 10.40 0.98 8.82
C VAL A 104 11.46 0.72 7.76
N ARG A 105 12.29 -0.32 7.92
CA ARG A 105 13.35 -0.64 6.96
C ARG A 105 12.77 -1.07 5.62
N GLU A 106 11.79 -1.96 5.64
CA GLU A 106 11.09 -2.40 4.43
C GLU A 106 10.42 -1.22 3.71
N LEU A 107 9.75 -0.32 4.45
CA LEU A 107 9.16 0.90 3.87
C LEU A 107 10.21 1.81 3.24
N VAL A 108 11.33 2.06 3.93
CA VAL A 108 12.42 2.93 3.46
C VAL A 108 13.08 2.38 2.21
N ASP A 109 13.36 1.08 2.17
CA ASP A 109 14.02 0.46 1.03
C ASP A 109 13.15 0.55 -0.23
N TRP A 110 11.83 0.40 -0.08
CA TRP A 110 10.90 0.63 -1.17
C TRP A 110 10.81 2.10 -1.57
N ALA A 111 10.74 3.02 -0.60
CA ALA A 111 10.72 4.46 -0.85
C ALA A 111 11.97 4.93 -1.61
N ARG A 112 13.15 4.35 -1.34
CA ARG A 112 14.40 4.64 -2.07
C ARG A 112 14.31 4.22 -3.55
N GLY A 113 13.71 3.06 -3.83
CA GLY A 113 13.45 2.59 -5.20
C GLY A 113 12.52 3.53 -5.97
N VAL A 114 11.47 4.04 -5.30
CA VAL A 114 10.54 5.01 -5.92
C VAL A 114 11.21 6.37 -6.16
N VAL A 115 11.89 6.92 -5.15
CA VAL A 115 12.54 8.24 -5.21
C VAL A 115 13.68 8.28 -6.23
N GLY A 116 14.36 7.15 -6.48
CA GLY A 116 15.45 7.03 -7.44
C GLY A 116 15.07 7.23 -8.91
N ASP A 117 13.80 7.06 -9.28
CA ASP A 117 13.38 6.99 -10.69
C ASP A 117 12.70 8.26 -11.25
N ALA A 118 12.01 9.10 -10.46
CA ALA A 118 11.65 10.52 -10.75
C ALA A 118 10.65 11.11 -9.73
N ASP A 119 10.71 12.44 -9.59
CA ASP A 119 10.03 13.40 -8.67
C ASP A 119 9.57 12.86 -7.29
N PRO A 120 10.37 13.04 -6.22
CA PRO A 120 10.24 12.37 -4.92
C PRO A 120 8.96 12.66 -4.13
N GLY A 121 8.14 13.63 -4.57
CA GLY A 121 6.91 14.09 -3.93
C GLY A 121 6.89 13.93 -2.41
N GLU A 122 5.84 13.29 -1.92
CA GLU A 122 5.58 13.06 -0.50
C GLU A 122 6.39 11.88 0.08
N ALA A 123 7.04 11.04 -0.73
CA ALA A 123 7.75 9.84 -0.27
C ALA A 123 9.18 10.14 0.22
N ARG A 124 9.73 11.30 -0.14
CA ARG A 124 11.10 11.71 0.21
C ARG A 124 11.37 11.68 1.71
N ARG A 125 10.37 12.01 2.53
CA ARG A 125 10.55 12.05 3.97
C ARG A 125 10.82 10.66 4.57
N PHE A 126 10.28 9.58 4.00
CA PHE A 126 10.63 8.23 4.43
C PHE A 126 12.11 7.94 4.19
N VAL A 127 12.64 8.33 3.02
CA VAL A 127 14.08 8.19 2.71
C VAL A 127 14.93 8.98 3.69
N GLU A 128 14.56 10.23 3.99
CA GLU A 128 15.26 11.07 4.96
C GLU A 128 15.31 10.43 6.37
N ILE A 129 14.20 9.86 6.84
CA ILE A 129 14.15 9.13 8.12
C ILE A 129 15.11 7.93 8.11
N GLY A 130 15.11 7.16 7.01
CA GLY A 130 16.00 6.03 6.81
C GLY A 130 17.48 6.44 6.85
N ASP A 131 17.82 7.53 6.17
CA ASP A 131 19.19 8.06 6.10
C ASP A 131 19.67 8.62 7.45
N GLU A 132 18.76 9.21 8.23
CA GLU A 132 19.05 9.64 9.60
C GLU A 132 19.27 8.46 10.55
N LEU A 133 18.48 7.40 10.43
CA LEU A 133 18.68 6.16 11.17
C LEU A 133 20.02 5.50 10.80
N ASP A 134 20.34 5.42 9.50
CA ASP A 134 21.61 4.84 9.01
C ASP A 134 22.84 5.62 9.48
N ALA A 135 22.73 6.94 9.54
CA ALA A 135 23.80 7.79 10.04
C ALA A 135 23.89 7.83 11.57
N GLY A 136 23.00 7.13 12.30
CA GLY A 136 22.93 7.15 13.76
C GLY A 136 22.45 8.47 14.35
N ARG A 137 21.79 9.32 13.55
CA ARG A 137 21.16 10.57 14.01
C ARG A 137 19.81 10.33 14.66
N LEU A 138 19.15 9.22 14.35
CA LEU A 138 17.97 8.71 15.04
C LEU A 138 18.27 7.34 15.63
N THR A 139 17.70 7.06 16.80
CA THR A 139 17.58 5.69 17.32
C THR A 139 16.50 4.92 16.54
N PRO A 140 16.50 3.58 16.58
CA PRO A 140 15.44 2.78 15.96
C PRO A 140 14.03 3.15 16.43
N HIS A 141 13.87 3.49 17.72
CA HIS A 141 12.59 3.93 18.26
C HIS A 141 12.17 5.29 17.69
N GLU A 142 13.07 6.27 17.63
CA GLU A 142 12.75 7.60 17.09
C GLU A 142 12.40 7.52 15.60
N ALA A 143 13.11 6.68 14.84
CA ALA A 143 12.79 6.41 13.45
C ALA A 143 11.40 5.75 13.29
N GLN A 144 11.04 4.81 14.17
CA GLN A 144 9.69 4.21 14.21
C GLN A 144 8.61 5.26 14.42
N LEU A 145 8.76 6.13 15.41
CA LEU A 145 7.79 7.19 15.68
C LEU A 145 7.66 8.16 14.49
N ALA A 146 8.80 8.62 13.97
CA ALA A 146 8.83 9.53 12.83
C ALA A 146 8.17 8.92 11.59
N ALA A 147 8.41 7.63 11.32
CA ALA A 147 7.82 6.93 10.20
C ALA A 147 6.30 6.70 10.36
N ILE A 148 5.84 6.40 11.57
CA ILE A 148 4.40 6.29 11.88
C ILE A 148 3.70 7.65 11.67
N ASP A 149 4.27 8.73 12.20
CA ASP A 149 3.71 10.07 12.05
C ASP A 149 3.67 10.49 10.58
N GLU A 150 4.75 10.20 9.85
CA GLU A 150 4.84 10.49 8.42
C GLU A 150 3.89 9.63 7.59
N ALA A 151 3.73 8.34 7.88
CA ALA A 151 2.75 7.46 7.23
C ALA A 151 1.32 7.96 7.44
N ALA A 152 0.98 8.37 8.66
CA ALA A 152 -0.32 8.95 8.97
C ALA A 152 -0.53 10.29 8.24
N ARG A 153 0.51 11.10 8.06
CA ARG A 153 0.46 12.34 7.25
C ARG A 153 0.26 12.02 5.77
N TYR A 154 1.06 11.09 5.24
CA TYR A 154 1.08 10.68 3.84
C TYR A 154 -0.29 10.18 3.39
N LEU A 155 -0.98 9.39 4.21
CA LEU A 155 -2.32 8.92 3.89
C LEU A 155 -3.37 10.05 3.86
N ARG A 156 -3.22 11.10 4.69
CA ARG A 156 -4.21 12.19 4.81
C ARG A 156 -4.12 13.25 3.71
N VAL A 157 -2.91 13.63 3.26
CA VAL A 157 -2.72 14.76 2.32
C VAL A 157 -3.35 14.50 0.94
N THR A 158 -3.49 13.24 0.60
CA THR A 158 -3.80 12.78 -0.75
C THR A 158 -5.27 12.36 -0.87
N ALA A 159 -5.96 12.17 0.26
CA ALA A 159 -7.43 12.21 0.31
C ALA A 159 -7.99 13.60 -0.05
N ALA A 160 -7.20 14.67 0.09
CA ALA A 160 -7.63 16.03 -0.23
C ALA A 160 -7.53 16.42 -1.72
N HIS A 161 -6.94 15.57 -2.56
CA HIS A 161 -6.77 15.82 -4.00
C HIS A 161 -7.78 15.07 -4.90
N GLY A 162 -8.79 14.43 -4.30
CA GLY A 162 -9.83 13.66 -4.99
C GLY A 162 -11.26 14.20 -4.80
N ALA A 163 -11.43 15.51 -4.64
CA ALA A 163 -12.74 16.18 -4.55
C ALA A 163 -12.99 17.11 -5.75
#